data_AF-A0A843D7H0-F1
#
_entry.id   AF-A0A843D7H0-F1
#
_cell.length_a   1.000
_cell.length_b   1.000
_cell.length_c   1.000
_cell.angle_alpha   90.00
_cell.angle_beta   90.00
_cell.angle_gamma   90.00
#
_symmetry.space_group_name_H-M   'P 1'
#
loop_
_entity.id
_entity.type
_entity.pdbx_description
1 polymer ?
#
loop_
_entity_poly.entity_id
_entity_poly.type
_entity_poly.pdbx_seq_one_letter_code
_entity_poly.pdbx_strand_id
1 'polypeptide(L)' 'MVINDAHLVELKAVSNLAKIHERQVESYLKSTGMESGLLVNFGNLRRLEWRVV' A
#
# COMPACT_ATOMS: atom_id res chain seq x y z
N MET A 1 -1.46 3.13 8.04
CA MET A 1 -2.57 3.94 8.59
C MET A 1 -3.87 3.24 8.24
N VAL A 2 -4.87 3.24 9.12
CA VAL A 2 -6.19 2.66 8.84
C VAL A 2 -7.21 3.79 8.80
N ILE A 3 -8.15 3.74 7.84
CA ILE A 3 -9.23 4.73 7.69
C ILE A 3 -10.56 4.00 7.87
N ASN A 4 -11.44 4.56 8.71
CA ASN A 4 -12.78 4.03 8.99
C ASN A 4 -12.81 2.54 9.34
N ASP A 5 -11.75 2.02 9.97
CA ASP A 5 -11.57 0.61 10.31
C ASP A 5 -11.73 -0.38 9.13
N ALA A 6 -11.71 0.11 7.88
CA ALA A 6 -12.05 -0.66 6.69
C ALA A 6 -10.99 -0.57 5.58
N HIS A 7 -10.19 0.51 5.57
CA HIS A 7 -9.21 0.77 4.51
C HIS A 7 -7.79 0.88 5.07
N LEU A 8 -6.86 0.15 4.46
CA LEU A 8 -5.45 0.22 4.80
C LEU A 8 -4.72 1.21 3.89
N VAL A 9 -3.88 2.07 4.46
CA VAL A 9 -2.96 2.93 3.72
C VAL A 9 -1.53 2.60 4.12
N GLU A 10 -0.72 2.20 3.15
CA GLU A 10 0.69 1.83 3.30
C GLU A 10 1.58 2.83 2.55
N LEU A 11 2.56 3.40 3.25
CA LEU A 11 3.48 4.38 2.69
C LEU A 11 4.88 3.80 2.55
N LYS A 12 5.52 4.05 1.40
CA LYS A 12 6.90 3.67 1.12
C LYS A 12 7.74 4.86 0.65
N ALA A 13 9.04 4.78 0.87
CA ALA A 13 10.04 5.70 0.32
C ALA A 13 11.12 4.89 -0.40
N VAL A 14 10.75 4.28 -1.52
CA VAL A 14 11.63 3.41 -2.32
C VAL A 14 11.77 3.94 -3.75
N SER A 15 12.84 3.56 -4.45
CA SER A 15 13.07 4.01 -5.82
C SER A 15 11.97 3.58 -6.79
N ASN A 16 11.43 2.36 -6.64
CA ASN A 16 10.32 1.82 -7.41
C ASN A 16 9.47 0.85 -6.58
N LEU A 17 8.18 0.80 -6.83
CA LEU A 17 7.31 -0.25 -6.30
C LEU A 17 7.57 -1.61 -6.98
N ALA A 18 7.73 -2.66 -6.17
CA ALA A 18 7.83 -4.05 -6.60
C ALA A 18 6.61 -4.86 -6.12
N LYS A 19 6.33 -5.99 -6.78
CA LYS A 19 5.20 -6.88 -6.44
C LYS A 19 5.17 -7.35 -4.98
N ILE A 20 6.34 -7.43 -4.33
CA ILE A 20 6.42 -7.79 -2.91
C ILE A 20 5.72 -6.76 -2.00
N HIS A 21 5.72 -5.48 -2.39
CA HIS A 21 5.03 -4.43 -1.62
C HIS A 21 3.50 -4.58 -1.70
N GLU A 22 2.97 -4.99 -2.86
CA GLU A 22 1.54 -5.33 -2.99
C GLU A 22 1.20 -6.56 -2.16
N ARG A 23 2.02 -7.62 -2.22
CA ARG A 23 1.80 -8.83 -1.41
C ARG A 23 1.84 -8.56 0.10
N GLN A 24 2.62 -7.59 0.55
CA GLN A 24 2.61 -7.13 1.93
C GLN A 24 1.22 -6.58 2.30
N VAL A 25 0.67 -5.69 1.45
CA VAL A 25 -0.66 -5.11 1.65
C VAL A 25 -1.75 -6.20 1.61
N GLU A 26 -1.73 -7.10 0.62
CA GLU A 26 -2.67 -8.23 0.54
C GLU A 26 -2.66 -9.10 1.80
N SER A 27 -1.48 -9.35 2.36
CA SER A 27 -1.34 -10.15 3.58
C SER A 27 -2.00 -9.47 4.77
N TYR A 28 -1.86 -8.15 4.88
CA TYR A 28 -2.54 -7.37 5.91
C TYR A 28 -4.05 -7.39 5.72
N LEU A 29 -4.55 -7.10 4.52
CA LEU A 29 -6.00 -7.16 4.22
C LEU A 29 -6.62 -8.51 4.60
N LYS A 30 -5.95 -9.63 4.26
CA LYS A 30 -6.39 -10.97 4.64
C LYS A 30 -6.39 -11.21 6.15
N SER A 31 -5.36 -10.73 6.85
CA SER A 31 -5.22 -10.93 8.30
C SER A 31 -6.16 -10.05 9.13
N THR A 32 -6.54 -8.88 8.61
CA THR A 32 -7.38 -7.90 9.31
C THR A 32 -8.85 -7.96 8.89
N GLY A 33 -9.15 -8.61 7.76
CA GLY A 33 -10.50 -8.62 7.18
C GLY A 33 -10.90 -7.30 6.51
N MET A 34 -9.93 -6.41 6.25
CA MET A 34 -10.17 -5.13 5.57
C MET A 34 -10.38 -5.32 4.07
N GLU A 35 -11.19 -4.45 3.47
CA GLU A 35 -11.68 -4.65 2.10
C GLU A 35 -10.71 -4.16 1.02
N SER A 36 -9.94 -3.10 1.30
CA SER A 36 -9.03 -2.50 0.31
C SER A 36 -7.83 -1.80 0.93
N GLY A 37 -6.75 -1.74 0.16
CA GLY A 37 -5.50 -1.11 0.48
C GLY A 37 -5.07 -0.05 -0.54
N LEU A 38 -4.49 1.04 -0.07
CA LEU A 38 -3.80 2.04 -0.88
C LEU A 38 -2.31 2.00 -0.57
N LEU A 39 -1.51 1.59 -1.56
CA LEU A 39 -0.05 1.61 -1.48
C LEU A 39 0.49 2.85 -2.17
N VAL A 40 1.19 3.72 -1.45
CA VAL A 40 1.75 4.97 -1.99
C VAL A 40 3.26 5.00 -1.79
N ASN A 41 4.01 5.35 -2.84
CA ASN A 41 5.46 5.48 -2.82
C ASN A 41 5.90 6.92 -3.07
N PHE A 42 6.52 7.52 -2.05
CA PHE A 42 7.11 8.86 -2.07
C PHE A 42 8.61 8.88 -2.42
N GLY A 43 9.24 7.71 -2.61
CA GLY A 43 10.68 7.63 -2.89
C GLY A 43 11.05 7.71 -4.37
N ASN A 44 10.07 7.72 -5.27
CA ASN A 44 10.33 7.90 -6.69
C ASN A 44 10.57 9.38 -7.00
N LEU A 45 11.74 9.68 -7.59
CA LEU A 45 12.19 11.05 -7.86
C LEU A 45 11.43 11.74 -9.02
N ARG A 46 10.71 10.99 -9.86
CA ARG A 46 10.06 11.53 -11.06
C ARG A 46 8.58 11.82 -10.83
N ARG A 47 7.89 10.97 -10.07
CA ARG A 47 6.46 11.08 -9.81
C ARG A 47 6.06 10.32 -8.56
N LEU A 48 4.93 10.70 -7.98
CA LEU A 48 4.24 9.87 -7.01
C LEU A 48 3.78 8.58 -7.69
N GLU A 49 4.13 7.42 -7.11
CA GLU A 49 3.61 6.13 -7.56
C GLU A 49 2.60 5.61 -6.54
N TRP A 50 1.48 5.06 -7.00
CA TRP A 50 0.49 4.47 -6.12
C TRP A 50 -0.24 3.30 -6.79
N ARG A 51 -0.78 2.38 -5.98
CA ARG A 51 -1.60 1.24 -6.42
C ARG A 51 -2.75 1.01 -5.43
N VAL A 52 -3.91 0.63 -5.98
CA VAL A 52 -5.01 0.05 -5.20
C VAL A 52 -4.79 -1.45 -5.15
N VAL A 53 -4.88 -2.02 -3.96
CA VAL A 53 -4.68 -3.44 -3.66
C VAL A 53 -5.93 -4.00 -3.00
#